data_AF-A0A1G5X741-F1
#
_entry.id   AF-A0A1G5X741-F1
#
_cell.length_a   1.000
_cell.length_b   1.000
_cell.length_c   1.000
_cell.angle_alpha   90.00
_cell.angle_beta   90.00
_cell.angle_gamma   90.00
#
_symmetry.space_group_name_H-M   'P 1'
#
loop_
_entity.id
_entity.type
_entity.pdbx_description
1 polymer ?
#
loop_
_entity_poly.entity_id
_entity_poly.type
_entity_poly.pdbx_seq_one_letter_code
_entity_poly.pdbx_strand_id
1 'polypeptide(L)'
;MVLYHYFDKKIRPFKNLSDLSEEEANQILLSIKDNKTNSMCAKRQESYISDRRRFEGILREEFLKKGGRIERNVPHYLVVGKCPWLQSWYEDCDYIEIDTADLDLRTVSFTYGDSHPTFSDKINDGKEYRKKLYTYEEILKIIDKYGLPQDWNPDGKHGPERYVEVHVWSDIQTGKRS
;
A
#
# COMPACT_ATOMS: atom_id res chain seq x y z
N MET A 1 0.02 5.09 -16.13
CA MET A 1 0.57 3.93 -15.41
C MET A 1 -0.60 3.20 -14.78
N VAL A 2 -0.63 1.87 -14.81
CA VAL A 2 -1.78 1.11 -14.30
C VAL A 2 -1.54 0.70 -12.86
N LEU A 3 -2.51 0.99 -11.99
CA LEU A 3 -2.50 0.71 -10.56
C LEU A 3 -3.48 -0.42 -10.22
N TYR A 4 -3.12 -1.23 -9.23
CA TYR A 4 -3.91 -2.38 -8.78
C TYR A 4 -4.21 -2.30 -7.29
N HIS A 5 -5.48 -2.45 -6.91
CA HIS A 5 -5.90 -2.66 -5.53
C HIS A 5 -6.38 -4.10 -5.38
N TYR A 6 -5.68 -4.89 -4.56
CA TYR A 6 -6.08 -6.25 -4.23
C TYR A 6 -6.93 -6.29 -2.97
N PHE A 7 -7.99 -7.06 -2.98
CA PHE A 7 -8.89 -7.20 -1.84
C PHE A 7 -9.52 -8.59 -1.77
N ASP A 8 -10.10 -8.89 -0.61
CA ASP A 8 -10.93 -10.08 -0.43
C ASP A 8 -12.33 -9.80 -0.98
N LYS A 9 -12.79 -10.62 -1.93
CA LYS A 9 -14.06 -10.43 -2.63
C LYS A 9 -15.26 -10.29 -1.69
N LYS A 10 -15.22 -10.94 -0.52
CA LYS A 10 -16.30 -10.88 0.49
C LYS A 10 -16.31 -9.56 1.27
N ILE A 11 -15.17 -8.89 1.39
CA ILE A 11 -15.00 -7.64 2.17
C ILE A 11 -15.28 -6.39 1.32
N ARG A 12 -15.18 -6.51 -0.02
CA ARG A 12 -15.25 -5.41 -1.00
C ARG A 12 -13.99 -4.51 -0.97
N PRO A 13 -13.70 -3.77 -2.06
CA PRO A 13 -12.51 -2.93 -2.16
C PRO A 13 -12.52 -1.75 -1.17
N PHE A 14 -11.34 -1.18 -0.94
CA PHE A 14 -11.14 0.09 -0.23
C PHE A 14 -11.70 0.13 1.19
N LYS A 15 -11.65 -1.02 1.88
CA LYS A 15 -11.90 -1.13 3.32
C LYS A 15 -10.57 -1.09 4.06
N ASN A 16 -10.33 -0.01 4.81
CA ASN A 16 -9.10 0.16 5.58
C ASN A 16 -9.37 0.03 7.08
N LEU A 17 -8.50 -0.69 7.78
CA LEU A 17 -8.57 -0.82 9.25
C LEU A 17 -8.25 0.50 9.95
N SER A 18 -7.44 1.37 9.34
CA SER A 18 -7.11 2.68 9.89
C SER A 18 -8.30 3.66 9.88
N ASP A 19 -9.37 3.38 9.12
CA ASP A 19 -10.60 4.18 9.14
C ASP A 19 -11.46 3.90 10.39
N LEU A 20 -11.19 2.81 11.11
CA LEU A 20 -11.96 2.36 12.26
C LEU A 20 -11.32 2.82 13.57
N SER A 21 -12.04 2.70 14.69
CA SER A 21 -11.44 2.83 16.02
C SER A 21 -10.38 1.74 16.24
N GLU A 22 -9.49 1.95 17.21
CA GLU A 22 -8.48 0.93 17.52
C GLU A 22 -9.11 -0.37 18.02
N GLU A 23 -10.16 -0.27 18.84
CA GLU A 23 -10.94 -1.40 19.33
C GLU A 23 -11.60 -2.15 18.17
N GLU A 24 -12.30 -1.43 17.28
CA GLU A 24 -12.96 -2.03 16.12
C GLU A 24 -11.97 -2.73 15.18
N ALA A 25 -10.85 -2.07 14.88
CA ALA A 25 -9.79 -2.62 14.03
C ALA A 25 -9.19 -3.89 14.64
N ASN A 26 -8.94 -3.90 15.96
CA ASN A 26 -8.42 -5.06 16.67
C ASN A 26 -9.42 -6.22 16.70
N GLN A 27 -10.72 -5.95 16.85
CA GLN A 27 -11.75 -6.99 16.75
C GLN A 27 -11.79 -7.64 15.36
N ILE A 28 -11.65 -6.84 14.30
CA ILE A 28 -11.57 -7.38 12.93
C ILE A 28 -10.30 -8.20 12.74
N LEU A 29 -9.15 -7.76 13.27
CA LEU A 29 -7.91 -8.53 13.21
C LEU A 29 -8.04 -9.89 13.91
N LEU A 30 -8.67 -9.93 15.09
CA LEU A 30 -8.96 -11.17 15.81
C LEU A 30 -9.87 -12.08 14.96
N SER A 31 -10.94 -11.53 14.41
CA SER A 31 -11.84 -12.28 13.52
C SER A 31 -11.12 -12.85 12.29
N ILE A 32 -10.22 -12.09 11.66
CA ILE A 32 -9.41 -12.58 10.53
C ILE A 32 -8.48 -13.71 10.98
N LYS A 33 -7.87 -13.59 12.16
CA LYS A 33 -6.97 -14.61 12.72
C LYS A 33 -7.70 -15.93 12.96
N ASP A 34 -8.94 -15.88 13.43
CA ASP A 34 -9.75 -17.06 13.73
C ASP A 34 -10.36 -17.70 12.47
N ASN A 35 -10.79 -16.88 11.50
CA ASN A 35 -11.57 -17.36 10.35
C ASN A 35 -10.75 -17.55 9.06
N LYS A 36 -9.55 -16.98 8.96
CA LYS A 36 -8.70 -16.98 7.75
C LYS A 36 -7.25 -17.29 8.09
N THR A 37 -7.04 -18.34 8.87
CA THR A 37 -5.72 -18.74 9.44
C THR A 37 -4.62 -18.91 8.38
N ASN A 38 -4.96 -19.28 7.15
CA ASN A 38 -4.01 -19.45 6.06
C ASN A 38 -3.64 -18.15 5.33
N SER A 39 -4.42 -17.07 5.51
CA SER A 39 -4.15 -15.78 4.89
C SER A 39 -2.93 -15.09 5.50
N MET A 40 -2.22 -14.30 4.70
CA MET A 40 -1.13 -13.46 5.22
C MET A 40 -1.63 -12.41 6.22
N CYS A 41 -2.89 -11.99 6.11
CA CYS A 41 -3.54 -11.06 7.04
C CYS A 41 -3.69 -11.63 8.45
N ALA A 42 -3.89 -12.94 8.61
CA ALA A 42 -3.99 -13.59 9.93
C ALA A 42 -2.67 -13.61 10.71
N LYS A 43 -1.54 -13.36 10.03
CA LYS A 43 -0.20 -13.33 10.63
C LYS A 43 0.21 -11.95 11.17
N ARG A 44 -0.70 -10.97 11.15
CA ARG A 44 -0.43 -9.61 11.64
C ARG A 44 -0.20 -9.62 13.16
N GLN A 45 0.81 -8.87 13.59
CA GLN A 45 1.16 -8.68 15.00
C GLN A 45 0.16 -7.77 15.72
N GLU A 46 0.11 -7.83 17.05
CA GLU A 46 -0.81 -7.01 17.86
C GLU A 46 -0.57 -5.50 17.67
N SER A 47 0.70 -5.07 17.51
CA SER A 47 1.04 -3.67 17.25
C SER A 47 0.71 -3.18 15.84
N TYR A 48 0.13 -4.02 14.97
CA TYR A 48 -0.04 -3.69 13.56
C TYR A 48 -0.82 -2.40 13.32
N ILE A 49 -1.91 -2.15 14.07
CA ILE A 49 -2.73 -0.94 13.89
C ILE A 49 -1.98 0.33 14.31
N SER A 50 -1.30 0.29 15.45
CA SER A 50 -0.52 1.44 15.93
C SER A 50 0.68 1.73 15.02
N ASP A 51 1.39 0.69 14.56
CA ASP A 51 2.45 0.80 13.56
C ASP A 51 1.92 1.39 12.25
N ARG A 52 0.81 0.87 11.73
CA ARG A 52 0.19 1.34 10.48
C ARG A 52 -0.18 2.82 10.55
N ARG A 53 -0.84 3.25 11.63
CA ARG A 53 -1.20 4.67 11.83
C ARG A 53 0.02 5.57 11.96
N ARG A 54 1.09 5.11 12.63
CA ARG A 54 2.37 5.83 12.72
C ARG A 54 2.97 6.05 11.32
N PHE A 55 3.07 4.98 10.52
CA PHE A 55 3.61 5.09 9.16
C PHE A 55 2.74 5.96 8.26
N GLU A 56 1.42 5.88 8.37
CA GLU A 56 0.50 6.78 7.66
C GLU A 56 0.72 8.25 8.05
N GLY A 57 1.05 8.53 9.32
CA GLY A 57 1.46 9.85 9.77
C GLY A 57 2.69 10.36 9.03
N ILE A 58 3.74 9.54 8.96
CA ILE A 58 4.97 9.85 8.22
C ILE A 58 4.66 10.08 6.74
N LEU A 59 3.86 9.22 6.11
CA LEU A 59 3.49 9.36 4.70
C LEU A 59 2.77 10.68 4.43
N ARG A 60 1.80 11.06 5.28
CA ARG A 60 1.10 12.35 5.17
C ARG A 60 2.06 13.53 5.28
N GLU A 61 2.92 13.53 6.30
CA GLU A 61 3.88 14.60 6.53
C GLU A 61 4.86 14.76 5.36
N GLU A 62 5.45 13.64 4.89
CA GLU A 62 6.39 13.66 3.77
C GLU A 62 5.73 14.08 2.46
N PHE A 63 4.47 13.69 2.24
CA PHE A 63 3.76 14.09 1.04
C PHE A 63 3.38 15.57 1.05
N LEU A 64 2.93 16.10 2.19
CA LEU A 64 2.64 17.52 2.36
C LEU A 64 3.89 18.39 2.15
N LYS A 65 5.07 17.96 2.63
CA LYS A 65 6.35 18.65 2.38
C LYS A 65 6.67 18.79 0.89
N LYS A 66 6.15 17.88 0.06
CA LYS A 66 6.33 17.88 -1.40
C LYS A 66 5.21 18.60 -2.16
N GLY A 67 4.30 19.27 -1.45
CA GLY A 67 3.15 19.96 -2.06
C GLY A 67 2.01 19.03 -2.46
N GLY A 68 2.01 17.79 -1.95
CA GLY A 68 0.90 16.86 -2.12
C GLY A 68 -0.39 17.35 -1.45
N ARG A 69 -1.53 16.87 -1.94
CA ARG A 69 -2.87 17.20 -1.46
C ARG A 69 -3.46 16.00 -0.73
N ILE A 70 -3.86 16.22 0.51
CA ILE A 70 -4.53 15.23 1.36
C ILE A 70 -6.01 15.60 1.42
N GLU A 71 -6.86 14.81 0.75
CA GLU A 71 -8.32 14.97 0.77
C GLU A 71 -9.00 13.92 1.67
N ARG A 72 -8.26 12.89 2.07
CA ARG A 72 -8.65 11.87 3.08
C ARG A 72 -7.49 11.56 4.02
N ASN A 73 -7.82 11.26 5.28
CA ASN A 73 -6.82 11.00 6.31
C ASN A 73 -6.11 9.65 6.15
N VAL A 74 -6.81 8.62 5.67
CA VAL A 74 -6.28 7.29 5.43
C VAL A 74 -6.23 7.07 3.92
N PRO A 75 -5.09 6.70 3.33
CA PRO A 75 -5.00 6.54 1.89
C PRO A 75 -5.66 5.25 1.44
N HIS A 76 -6.13 5.24 0.19
CA HIS A 76 -6.37 3.98 -0.52
C HIS A 76 -5.02 3.43 -0.97
N TYR A 77 -4.74 2.19 -0.57
CA TYR A 77 -3.50 1.50 -0.92
C TYR A 77 -3.67 0.74 -2.24
N LEU A 78 -2.78 1.02 -3.20
CA LEU A 78 -2.66 0.31 -4.46
C LEU A 78 -1.19 -0.05 -4.71
N VAL A 79 -0.93 -0.76 -5.80
CA VAL A 79 0.43 -1.03 -6.27
C VAL A 79 0.58 -0.73 -7.76
N VAL A 80 1.79 -0.39 -8.18
CA VAL A 80 2.11 -0.23 -9.60
C VAL A 80 2.19 -1.59 -10.27
N GLY A 81 1.38 -1.82 -11.29
CA GLY A 81 1.35 -3.07 -12.04
C GLY A 81 0.81 -4.26 -11.24
N LYS A 82 0.70 -5.42 -11.91
CA LYS A 82 0.21 -6.65 -11.26
C LYS A 82 1.26 -7.20 -10.29
N CYS A 83 0.82 -7.64 -9.11
CA CYS A 83 1.66 -8.28 -8.10
C CYS A 83 1.07 -9.65 -7.69
N PRO A 84 1.52 -10.76 -8.31
CA PRO A 84 1.05 -12.11 -7.96
C PRO A 84 1.23 -12.46 -6.48
N TRP A 85 2.27 -11.90 -5.85
CA TRP A 85 2.54 -12.10 -4.43
C TRP A 85 1.48 -11.47 -3.53
N LEU A 86 0.96 -10.28 -3.86
CA LEU A 86 -0.16 -9.70 -3.10
C LEU A 86 -1.48 -10.40 -3.40
N GLN A 87 -1.66 -10.87 -4.63
CA GLN A 87 -2.85 -11.65 -4.98
C GLN A 87 -2.96 -12.93 -4.14
N SER A 88 -1.84 -13.59 -3.84
CA SER A 88 -1.82 -14.82 -3.03
C SER A 88 -2.12 -14.61 -1.53
N TRP A 89 -2.27 -13.36 -1.08
CA TRP A 89 -2.59 -13.06 0.32
C TRP A 89 -4.05 -13.37 0.68
N TYR A 90 -4.92 -13.49 -0.31
CA TYR A 90 -6.36 -13.68 -0.15
C TYR A 90 -6.78 -15.03 -0.72
N GLU A 91 -7.65 -15.75 0.01
CA GLU A 91 -8.20 -17.03 -0.45
C GLU A 91 -9.15 -16.84 -1.65
N ASP A 92 -9.96 -15.79 -1.62
CA ASP A 92 -10.88 -15.36 -2.69
C ASP A 92 -10.51 -13.93 -3.10
N CYS A 93 -9.38 -13.81 -3.80
CA CYS A 93 -8.82 -12.54 -4.23
C CYS A 93 -9.60 -11.95 -5.42
N ASP A 94 -9.87 -10.67 -5.34
CA ASP A 94 -10.32 -9.85 -6.47
C ASP A 94 -9.47 -8.57 -6.53
N TYR A 95 -9.54 -7.84 -7.64
CA TYR A 95 -8.77 -6.60 -7.81
C TYR A 95 -9.51 -5.52 -8.60
N ILE A 96 -9.14 -4.27 -8.33
CA ILE A 96 -9.53 -3.11 -9.14
C ILE A 96 -8.29 -2.61 -9.88
N GLU A 97 -8.50 -2.27 -11.15
CA GLU A 97 -7.53 -1.60 -12.00
C GLU A 97 -7.90 -0.12 -12.16
N ILE A 98 -6.91 0.76 -12.01
CA ILE A 98 -7.07 2.22 -12.17
C ILE A 98 -5.90 2.76 -12.98
N ASP A 99 -6.18 3.49 -14.06
CA ASP A 99 -5.11 4.24 -14.72
C ASP A 99 -4.83 5.53 -13.93
N THR A 100 -3.56 5.86 -13.74
CA THR A 100 -3.16 7.15 -13.18
C THR A 100 -3.69 8.35 -13.99
N ALA A 101 -4.03 8.16 -15.27
CA ALA A 101 -4.71 9.17 -16.08
C ALA A 101 -6.10 9.55 -15.52
N ASP A 102 -6.73 8.67 -14.74
CA ASP A 102 -8.04 8.89 -14.11
C ASP A 102 -7.93 9.51 -12.70
N LEU A 103 -6.74 9.90 -12.25
CA LEU A 103 -6.48 10.42 -10.89
C LEU A 103 -5.86 11.83 -10.93
N ASP A 104 -6.18 12.66 -9.92
CA ASP A 104 -5.37 13.87 -9.66
C ASP A 104 -4.04 13.45 -9.03
N LEU A 105 -2.97 13.46 -9.83
CA LEU A 105 -1.62 13.03 -9.39
C LEU A 105 -1.09 13.82 -8.20
N ARG A 106 -1.62 15.01 -7.90
CA ARG A 106 -1.27 15.76 -6.69
C ARG A 106 -1.81 15.11 -5.42
N THR A 107 -2.74 14.17 -5.54
CA THR A 107 -3.30 13.37 -4.44
C THR A 107 -2.69 11.96 -4.39
N VAL A 108 -1.68 11.67 -5.22
CA VAL A 108 -1.07 10.34 -5.32
C VAL A 108 0.40 10.40 -4.91
N SER A 109 0.79 9.51 -4.01
CA SER A 109 2.18 9.36 -3.55
C SER A 109 2.62 7.91 -3.58
N PHE A 110 3.93 7.68 -3.51
CA PHE A 110 4.51 6.37 -3.73
C PHE A 110 5.63 6.08 -2.73
N THR A 111 5.83 4.80 -2.42
CA THR A 111 7.08 4.29 -1.86
C THR A 111 7.60 3.14 -2.72
N TYR A 112 8.92 3.06 -2.87
CA TYR A 112 9.53 1.96 -3.59
C TYR A 112 9.71 0.78 -2.63
N GLY A 113 8.70 -0.08 -2.56
CA GLY A 113 8.50 -1.05 -1.50
C GLY A 113 7.34 -0.67 -0.58
N ASP A 114 6.98 -1.61 0.31
CA ASP A 114 6.02 -1.38 1.40
C ASP A 114 6.53 -0.26 2.33
N SER A 115 5.64 0.66 2.69
CA SER A 115 5.90 1.79 3.57
C SER A 115 6.43 1.40 4.94
N HIS A 116 6.04 0.23 5.49
CA HIS A 116 6.54 -0.25 6.78
C HIS A 116 8.05 -0.50 6.72
N PRO A 117 8.57 -1.42 5.88
CA PRO A 117 10.00 -1.55 5.62
C PRO A 117 10.70 -0.25 5.23
N THR A 118 10.05 0.58 4.40
CA THR A 118 10.64 1.82 3.89
C THR A 118 10.96 2.81 5.00
N PHE A 119 10.07 2.95 5.98
CA PHE A 119 10.19 3.92 7.07
C PHE A 119 10.55 3.29 8.43
N SER A 120 10.65 1.97 8.53
CA SER A 120 11.05 1.26 9.75
C SER A 120 12.50 1.55 10.12
N ASP A 121 12.77 1.76 11.40
CA ASP A 121 14.14 1.97 11.92
C ASP A 121 14.95 0.67 11.98
N LYS A 122 14.29 -0.47 11.72
CA LYS A 122 14.92 -1.80 11.71
C LYS A 122 15.66 -2.10 10.41
N ILE A 123 15.41 -1.34 9.34
CA ILE A 123 15.99 -1.60 8.01
C ILE A 123 16.91 -0.45 7.64
N ASN A 124 18.22 -0.71 7.72
CA ASN A 124 19.28 0.26 7.48
C ASN A 124 20.28 -0.27 6.45
N ASP A 125 19.77 -0.72 5.30
CA ASP A 125 20.56 -1.33 4.23
C ASP A 125 21.20 -0.31 3.28
N GLY A 126 21.06 0.99 3.56
CA GLY A 126 21.66 2.07 2.79
C GLY A 126 21.06 2.26 1.39
N LYS A 127 19.98 1.55 1.03
CA LYS A 127 19.36 1.70 -0.28
C LYS A 127 18.77 3.10 -0.42
N GLU A 128 18.97 3.72 -1.59
CA GLU A 128 18.67 5.14 -1.76
C GLU A 128 17.19 5.50 -1.59
N TYR A 129 16.31 4.51 -1.72
CA TYR A 129 14.87 4.66 -1.60
C TYR A 129 14.33 4.43 -0.19
N ARG A 130 15.19 4.16 0.79
CA ARG A 130 14.82 4.12 2.21
C ARG A 130 14.44 5.50 2.72
N LYS A 131 13.48 5.53 3.65
CA LYS A 131 12.98 6.75 4.29
C LYS A 131 12.53 7.83 3.30
N LYS A 132 12.08 7.43 2.11
CA LYS A 132 11.65 8.34 1.04
C LYS A 132 10.25 8.03 0.59
N LEU A 133 9.47 9.09 0.44
CA LEU A 133 8.21 9.11 -0.29
C LEU A 133 8.44 9.83 -1.61
N TYR A 134 7.73 9.42 -2.64
CA TYR A 134 7.86 9.95 -4.00
C TYR A 134 6.53 10.50 -4.51
N THR A 135 6.61 11.59 -5.26
CA THR A 135 5.54 12.04 -6.18
C THR A 135 5.52 11.17 -7.44
N TYR A 136 4.50 11.34 -8.28
CA TYR A 136 4.40 10.63 -9.56
C TYR A 136 5.65 10.79 -10.44
N GLU A 137 6.13 12.02 -10.64
CA GLU A 137 7.31 12.27 -11.46
C GLU A 137 8.60 11.69 -10.87
N GLU A 138 8.70 11.64 -9.54
CA GLU A 138 9.88 11.09 -8.87
C GLU A 138 9.90 9.56 -8.90
N ILE A 139 8.74 8.91 -8.70
CA ILE A 139 8.69 7.44 -8.70
C ILE A 139 9.02 6.86 -10.07
N LEU A 140 8.65 7.53 -11.16
CA LEU A 140 9.01 7.11 -12.52
C LEU A 140 10.52 6.98 -12.68
N LYS A 141 11.31 7.91 -12.11
CA LYS A 141 12.78 7.87 -12.17
C LYS A 141 13.35 6.71 -11.36
N ILE A 142 12.73 6.38 -10.23
CA ILE A 142 13.15 5.24 -9.40
C ILE A 142 12.84 3.92 -10.10
N ILE A 143 11.65 3.81 -10.70
CA ILE A 143 11.26 2.63 -11.47
C ILE A 143 12.14 2.48 -12.72
N ASP A 144 12.46 3.56 -13.43
CA ASP A 144 13.38 3.53 -14.57
C ASP A 144 14.78 3.01 -14.16
N LYS A 145 15.27 3.44 -13.00
CA LYS A 145 16.59 3.04 -12.50
C LYS A 145 16.66 1.59 -12.01
N TYR A 146 15.63 1.09 -11.33
CA TYR A 146 15.68 -0.20 -10.63
C TYR A 146 14.74 -1.27 -11.19
N GLY A 147 13.82 -0.90 -12.09
CA GLY A 147 12.72 -1.74 -12.51
C GLY A 147 11.62 -1.86 -11.44
N LEU A 148 10.66 -2.76 -11.69
CA LEU A 148 9.61 -3.07 -10.72
C LEU A 148 10.08 -4.21 -9.79
N PRO A 149 9.92 -4.10 -8.46
CA PRO A 149 10.29 -5.17 -7.54
C PRO A 149 9.56 -6.50 -7.80
N GLN A 150 8.39 -6.47 -8.43
CA GLN A 150 7.68 -7.64 -8.91
C GLN A 150 8.49 -8.45 -9.93
N ASP A 151 9.39 -7.80 -10.67
CA ASP A 151 10.17 -8.43 -11.73
C ASP A 151 11.54 -8.89 -11.21
N TRP A 152 12.26 -8.04 -10.48
CA TRP A 152 13.63 -8.34 -10.01
C TRP A 152 13.69 -8.98 -8.61
N ASN A 153 12.63 -8.90 -7.80
CA ASN A 153 12.55 -9.50 -6.46
C ASN A 153 11.19 -10.14 -6.15
N PRO A 154 10.60 -10.94 -7.04
CA PRO A 154 9.26 -11.52 -6.86
C PRO A 154 9.14 -12.36 -5.58
N ASP A 155 10.24 -13.03 -5.21
CA ASP A 155 10.31 -13.92 -4.06
C ASP A 155 10.93 -13.28 -2.80
N GLY A 156 11.28 -11.99 -2.86
CA GLY A 156 11.78 -11.18 -1.74
C GLY A 156 13.15 -11.61 -1.19
N LYS A 157 13.94 -12.37 -1.96
CA LYS A 157 15.29 -12.80 -1.54
C LYS A 157 16.29 -11.64 -1.46
N HIS A 158 16.04 -10.53 -2.16
CA HIS A 158 16.94 -9.38 -2.27
C HIS A 158 16.52 -8.18 -1.40
N GLY A 159 15.62 -8.41 -0.45
CA GLY A 159 15.09 -7.41 0.47
C GLY A 159 13.56 -7.44 0.54
N PRO A 160 12.98 -6.54 1.35
CA PRO A 160 11.54 -6.53 1.60
C PRO A 160 10.72 -5.95 0.42
N GLU A 161 11.37 -5.31 -0.56
CA GLU A 161 10.71 -4.77 -1.75
C GLU A 161 10.13 -5.89 -2.61
N ARG A 162 8.80 -5.92 -2.75
CA ARG A 162 8.12 -6.85 -3.68
C ARG A 162 7.16 -6.17 -4.63
N TYR A 163 6.93 -4.88 -4.43
CA TYR A 163 6.08 -4.03 -5.23
C TYR A 163 6.42 -2.55 -4.97
N VAL A 164 5.94 -1.65 -5.82
CA VAL A 164 5.89 -0.21 -5.53
C VAL A 164 4.52 0.08 -4.93
N GLU A 165 4.48 0.54 -3.69
CA GLU A 165 3.24 0.89 -2.99
C GLU A 165 2.78 2.29 -3.41
N VAL A 166 1.47 2.43 -3.60
CA VAL A 166 0.81 3.67 -4.01
C VAL A 166 -0.22 4.05 -2.95
N HIS A 167 -0.19 5.32 -2.57
CA HIS A 167 -1.14 5.91 -1.63
C HIS A 167 -1.96 6.96 -2.37
N VAL A 168 -3.26 6.73 -2.49
CA VAL A 168 -4.21 7.69 -3.07
C VAL A 168 -4.95 8.38 -1.94
N TRP A 169 -4.69 9.68 -1.80
CA TRP A 169 -5.19 10.56 -0.75
C TRP A 169 -6.47 11.30 -1.12
N SER A 170 -7.22 10.80 -2.09
CA SER A 170 -8.51 11.33 -2.56
C SER A 170 -9.51 10.20 -2.78
N ASP A 171 -10.80 10.55 -2.78
CA ASP A 171 -11.88 9.63 -3.12
C ASP A 171 -11.72 9.04 -4.52
N ILE A 172 -11.70 7.71 -4.60
CA ILE A 172 -11.69 6.99 -5.87
C ILE A 172 -13.15 6.73 -6.24
N GLN A 173 -13.64 7.44 -7.24
CA GLN A 173 -14.92 7.10 -7.84
C GLN A 173 -14.76 5.81 -8.63
N THR A 174 -15.20 4.69 -8.05
CA THR A 174 -15.33 3.44 -8.79
C THR A 174 -16.54 3.56 -9.72
N GLY A 175 -16.33 4.14 -10.90
CA GLY A 175 -17.34 4.15 -11.95
C GLY A 175 -17.77 2.72 -12.26
N LYS A 176 -19.07 2.43 -12.14
CA LYS A 176 -19.65 1.22 -12.76
C LYS A 176 -19.31 1.28 -14.24
N ARG A 177 -18.31 0.52 -14.69
CA ARG A 177 -18.25 0.12 -16.10
C ARG A 177 -19.30 -0.97 -16.25
N SER A 178 -20.45 -0.52 -16.74
CA SER A 178 -21.58 -1.34 -17.21
C SER A 178 -21.13 -2.40 -18.19
#